data_AF-A0A7C4E4G4-F1
#
_entry.id   AF-A0A7C4E4G4-F1
#
_cell.length_a   1.000
_cell.length_b   1.000
_cell.length_c   1.000
_cell.angle_alpha   90.00
_cell.angle_beta   90.00
_cell.angle_gamma   90.00
#
_symmetry.space_group_name_H-M   'P 1'
#
loop_
_entity.id
_entity.type
_entity.pdbx_description
1 polymer ?
#
loop_
_entity_poly.entity_id
_entity_poly.type
_entity_poly.pdbx_seq_one_letter_code
_entity_poly.pdbx_strand_id
1 'polypeptide(L)'
;MREFFVVFLVFFVSGLLFGYSNFVSLDEVTNGQRGYGVTVWSGNQLKRFNVEVVGVLKVNPKSGVIIAKSDDEELKRVGVVAGMSGSPVYIGDKLLGAVAFT
;
A
#
# COMPACT_ATOMS: atom_id res chain seq x y z
N MET A 1 -16.78 -41.63 0.37
CA MET A 1 -17.06 -40.56 1.35
C MET A 1 -15.79 -39.82 1.75
N ARG A 2 -14.76 -40.47 2.32
CA ARG A 2 -13.49 -39.83 2.71
C ARG A 2 -12.75 -39.13 1.56
N GLU A 3 -12.57 -39.80 0.42
CA GLU A 3 -11.80 -39.24 -0.70
C GLU A 3 -12.46 -37.99 -1.30
N PHE A 4 -13.79 -37.96 -1.40
CA PHE A 4 -14.54 -36.78 -1.83
C PHE A 4 -14.42 -35.61 -0.84
N PHE A 5 -14.39 -35.89 0.46
CA PHE A 5 -14.19 -34.88 1.49
C PHE A 5 -12.78 -34.28 1.43
N VAL A 6 -11.76 -35.12 1.21
CA VAL A 6 -10.36 -34.66 1.05
C VAL A 6 -10.22 -33.78 -0.18
N VAL A 7 -10.79 -34.20 -1.32
CA VAL A 7 -10.76 -33.41 -2.56
C VAL A 7 -11.47 -32.06 -2.36
N PHE A 8 -12.66 -32.05 -1.74
CA PHE A 8 -13.37 -30.83 -1.41
C PHE A 8 -12.56 -29.91 -0.49
N LEU A 9 -11.93 -30.46 0.55
CA LEU A 9 -11.07 -29.71 1.47
C LEU A 9 -9.88 -29.08 0.74
N VAL A 10 -9.24 -29.81 -0.16
CA VAL A 10 -8.12 -29.30 -0.97
C VAL A 10 -8.57 -28.14 -1.86
N PHE A 11 -9.72 -28.27 -2.54
CA PHE A 11 -10.26 -27.17 -3.36
C PHE A 11 -10.66 -25.96 -2.52
N PHE A 12 -11.24 -26.18 -1.34
CA PHE A 12 -11.65 -25.12 -0.42
C PHE A 12 -10.44 -24.35 0.12
N VAL A 13 -9.41 -25.04 0.61
CA VAL A 13 -8.16 -24.43 1.10
C VAL A 13 -7.42 -23.71 -0.02
N SER A 14 -7.37 -24.30 -1.23
CA SER A 14 -6.73 -23.65 -2.38
C SER A 14 -7.45 -22.34 -2.75
N GLY A 15 -8.79 -22.33 -2.76
CA GLY A 15 -9.58 -21.13 -3.03
C GLY A 15 -9.29 -19.99 -2.05
N LEU A 16 -9.07 -20.29 -0.76
CA LEU A 16 -8.70 -19.30 0.25
C LEU A 16 -7.32 -18.66 -0.03
N LEU A 17 -6.35 -19.45 -0.49
CA LEU A 17 -5.01 -18.94 -0.81
C LEU A 17 -4.99 -18.07 -2.07
N PHE A 18 -5.85 -18.36 -3.05
CA PHE A 18 -5.95 -17.56 -4.29
C PHE A 18 -6.47 -16.13 -4.07
N GLY A 19 -7.21 -15.87 -2.98
CA GLY A 19 -7.74 -14.55 -2.66
C GLY A 19 -6.77 -13.62 -1.92
N TYR A 20 -5.59 -14.11 -1.51
CA TYR A 20 -4.64 -13.33 -0.74
C TYR A 20 -3.79 -12.42 -1.63
N SER A 21 -4.17 -11.14 -1.72
CA SER A 21 -3.38 -10.09 -2.38
C SER A 21 -2.52 -9.33 -1.38
N ASN A 22 -1.25 -9.14 -1.71
CA ASN A 22 -0.32 -8.25 -0.98
C ASN A 22 -0.45 -6.77 -1.39
N PHE A 23 -1.43 -6.44 -2.25
CA PHE A 23 -1.67 -5.08 -2.73
C PHE A 23 -3.07 -4.61 -2.32
N VAL A 24 -3.19 -3.31 -2.08
CA VAL A 24 -4.46 -2.61 -1.91
C VAL A 24 -5.00 -2.26 -3.30
N SER A 25 -6.25 -2.61 -3.58
CA SER A 25 -6.91 -2.17 -4.81
C SER A 25 -7.26 -0.69 -4.72
N LEU A 26 -7.17 0.06 -5.81
CA LEU A 26 -7.58 1.48 -5.86
C LEU A 26 -9.04 1.70 -5.44
N ASP A 27 -9.91 0.72 -5.62
CA ASP A 27 -11.31 0.79 -5.21
C ASP A 27 -11.53 0.54 -3.70
N GLU A 28 -10.53 0.01 -3.00
CA GLU A 28 -10.54 -0.18 -1.54
C GLU A 28 -10.05 1.07 -0.79
N VAL A 29 -9.45 2.04 -1.51
CA VAL A 29 -8.84 3.22 -0.91
C VAL A 29 -9.92 4.25 -0.55
N THR A 30 -9.90 4.69 0.71
CA THR A 30 -10.87 5.66 1.26
C THR A 30 -10.18 6.85 1.92
N ASN A 31 -10.87 7.99 1.97
CA ASN A 31 -10.35 9.18 2.65
C ASN A 31 -10.22 8.94 4.16
N GLY A 32 -9.17 9.47 4.76
CA GLY A 32 -8.83 9.31 6.17
C GLY A 32 -8.14 7.98 6.50
N GLN A 33 -7.99 7.08 5.53
CA GLN A 33 -7.29 5.81 5.71
C GLN A 33 -5.81 6.07 6.04
N ARG A 34 -5.31 5.40 7.08
CA ARG A 34 -3.95 5.59 7.59
C ARG A 34 -3.04 4.46 7.14
N GLY A 35 -1.80 4.82 6.84
CA GLY A 35 -0.76 3.94 6.38
C GLY A 35 0.62 4.46 6.75
N TYR A 36 1.65 3.85 6.18
CA TYR A 36 3.02 4.31 6.34
C TYR A 36 3.80 4.14 5.04
N GLY A 37 4.73 5.05 4.78
CA GLY A 37 5.75 4.89 3.76
C GLY A 37 7.05 4.42 4.38
N VAL A 38 7.87 3.74 3.57
CA VAL A 38 9.24 3.36 3.94
C VAL A 38 10.19 4.01 2.94
N THR A 39 11.21 4.70 3.43
CA THR A 39 12.21 5.36 2.59
C THR A 39 13.60 5.26 3.21
N VAL A 40 14.61 5.75 2.51
CA VAL A 40 15.98 5.92 3.02
C VAL A 40 16.32 7.40 2.94
N TRP A 41 16.54 8.04 4.08
CA TRP A 41 16.94 9.46 4.13
C TRP A 41 18.45 9.66 3.95
N SER A 42 19.25 8.74 4.50
CA SER A 42 20.71 8.80 4.42
C SER A 42 21.32 7.42 4.55
N GLY A 43 22.37 7.17 3.78
CA GLY A 43 23.07 5.89 3.73
C GLY A 43 22.14 4.76 3.28
N ASN A 44 21.89 3.80 4.17
CA ASN A 44 21.06 2.62 3.94
C ASN A 44 20.01 2.40 5.03
N GLN A 45 19.76 3.41 5.87
CA GLN A 45 18.84 3.28 6.98
C GLN A 45 17.39 3.46 6.51
N LEU A 46 16.59 2.41 6.70
CA LEU A 46 15.15 2.46 6.45
C LEU A 46 14.48 3.29 7.54
N LYS A 47 13.68 4.27 7.12
CA LYS A 47 12.83 5.09 7.98
C LYS A 47 11.39 4.97 7.53
N ARG A 48 10.49 4.91 8.51
CA ARG A 48 9.05 4.96 8.27
C ARG A 48 8.55 6.39 8.47
N PHE A 49 7.55 6.77 7.69
CA PHE A 49 6.78 8.00 7.86
C PHE A 49 5.30 7.67 7.75
N ASN A 50 4.46 8.37 8.52
CA ASN A 50 3.01 8.14 8.49
C ASN A 50 2.39 8.75 7.24
N VAL A 51 1.28 8.17 6.80
CA VAL A 51 0.52 8.64 5.63
C VAL A 51 -0.96 8.59 5.95
N GLU A 52 -1.69 9.64 5.62
CA GLU A 52 -3.16 9.70 5.66
C GLU A 52 -3.67 10.03 4.26
N VAL A 53 -4.53 9.17 3.73
CA VAL A 53 -5.16 9.37 2.42
C VAL A 53 -6.14 10.53 2.49
N VAL A 54 -6.03 11.45 1.54
CA VAL A 54 -6.90 12.62 1.39
C VAL A 54 -7.84 12.48 0.20
N GLY A 55 -7.42 11.72 -0.82
CA GLY A 55 -8.22 11.53 -2.03
C GLY A 55 -7.57 10.57 -3.02
N VAL A 56 -8.33 10.22 -4.06
CA VAL A 56 -7.86 9.40 -5.19
C VAL A 56 -8.24 10.09 -6.49
N LEU A 57 -7.26 10.36 -7.34
CA LEU A 57 -7.44 10.85 -8.71
C LEU A 57 -7.31 9.66 -9.67
N LYS A 58 -8.44 9.11 -10.11
CA LYS A 58 -8.46 7.97 -11.04
C LYS A 58 -8.07 8.45 -12.45
N VAL A 59 -7.08 7.80 -13.06
CA VAL A 59 -6.70 8.01 -14.47
C VAL A 59 -7.43 7.01 -15.37
N ASN A 60 -7.58 5.76 -14.90
CA ASN A 60 -8.40 4.72 -15.51
C ASN A 60 -8.91 3.74 -14.42
N PRO A 61 -9.70 2.70 -14.73
CA PRO A 61 -10.26 1.81 -13.71
C PRO A 61 -9.23 1.10 -12.82
N LYS A 62 -7.99 0.95 -13.27
CA LYS A 62 -6.92 0.23 -12.58
C LYS A 62 -5.70 1.09 -12.23
N SER A 63 -5.73 2.39 -12.51
CA SER A 63 -4.63 3.29 -12.20
C SER A 63 -5.09 4.69 -11.82
N GLY A 64 -4.32 5.33 -10.97
CA GLY A 64 -4.62 6.66 -10.46
C GLY A 64 -3.51 7.15 -9.54
N VAL A 65 -3.69 8.37 -9.05
CA VAL A 65 -2.81 8.99 -8.06
C VAL A 65 -3.55 9.05 -6.74
N ILE A 66 -2.94 8.52 -5.69
CA ILE A 66 -3.46 8.63 -4.33
C ILE A 66 -2.86 9.89 -3.73
N ILE A 67 -3.72 10.83 -3.35
CA ILE A 67 -3.31 12.05 -2.68
C ILE A 67 -3.27 11.75 -1.19
N ALA A 68 -2.12 12.00 -0.57
CA ALA A 68 -1.93 11.73 0.84
C ALA A 68 -1.14 12.85 1.52
N LYS A 69 -1.35 12.99 2.82
CA LYS A 69 -0.60 13.90 3.69
C LYS A 69 0.17 13.08 4.72
N SER A 70 1.29 13.62 5.18
CA SER A 70 2.07 13.05 6.28
C SER A 70 2.11 14.01 7.45
N ASP A 71 2.07 13.48 8.68
CA ASP A 71 2.32 14.25 9.89
C ASP A 71 3.79 14.22 10.34
N ASP A 72 4.67 13.52 9.62
CA ASP A 72 6.11 13.45 9.85
C ASP A 72 6.75 14.84 9.79
N GLU A 73 7.53 15.19 10.83
CA GLU A 73 8.13 16.52 10.97
C GLU A 73 9.11 16.87 9.86
N GLU A 74 9.84 15.88 9.34
CA GLU A 74 10.83 16.09 8.29
C GLU A 74 10.11 16.36 6.97
N LEU A 75 9.11 15.54 6.62
CA LEU A 75 8.29 15.75 5.43
C LEU A 75 7.50 17.06 5.46
N LYS A 76 7.03 17.51 6.62
CA LYS A 76 6.39 18.83 6.77
C LYS A 76 7.35 19.98 6.48
N ARG A 77 8.64 19.80 6.75
CA ARG A 77 9.66 20.85 6.58
C ARG A 77 10.18 20.91 5.16
N VAL A 78 10.44 19.77 4.53
CA VAL A 78 11.16 19.71 3.24
C VAL A 78 10.35 19.11 2.09
N GLY A 79 9.18 18.53 2.35
CA GLY A 79 8.39 17.81 1.35
C GLY A 79 9.06 16.52 0.87
N VAL A 80 8.64 16.01 -0.29
CA VAL A 80 9.31 14.88 -0.93
C VAL A 80 10.61 15.34 -1.55
N VAL A 81 11.74 14.83 -1.06
CA VAL A 81 13.07 15.17 -1.58
C VAL A 81 13.51 14.23 -2.71
N ALA A 82 14.46 14.69 -3.52
CA ALA A 82 15.04 13.86 -4.58
C ALA A 82 15.58 12.53 -4.01
N GLY A 83 15.27 11.43 -4.68
CA GLY A 83 15.61 10.08 -4.22
C GLY A 83 14.50 9.35 -3.47
N MET A 84 13.47 10.05 -2.99
CA MET A 84 12.30 9.39 -2.38
C MET A 84 11.34 8.77 -3.40
N SER A 85 11.43 9.14 -4.68
CA SER A 85 10.60 8.55 -5.75
C SER A 85 10.76 7.02 -5.76
N GLY A 86 9.65 6.30 -5.82
CA GLY A 86 9.64 4.83 -5.72
C GLY A 86 9.57 4.28 -4.30
N SER A 87 9.67 5.12 -3.26
CA SER A 87 9.51 4.68 -1.86
C SER A 87 8.14 4.01 -1.66
N PRO A 88 8.08 2.76 -1.18
CA PRO A 88 6.82 2.05 -1.05
C PRO A 88 5.95 2.62 0.09
N VAL A 89 4.65 2.68 -0.14
CA VAL A 89 3.63 3.10 0.82
C VAL A 89 2.68 1.93 1.07
N TYR A 90 2.30 1.73 2.33
CA TYR A 90 1.53 0.59 2.80
C TYR A 90 0.30 1.04 3.60
N ILE A 91 -0.73 0.21 3.58
CA ILE A 91 -1.84 0.24 4.53
C ILE A 91 -1.89 -1.13 5.20
N GLY A 92 -1.66 -1.17 6.51
CA GLY A 92 -1.38 -2.43 7.20
C GLY A 92 -0.12 -3.09 6.62
N ASP A 93 -0.24 -4.34 6.18
CA ASP A 93 0.81 -5.13 5.54
C ASP A 93 0.75 -5.11 4.00
N LYS A 94 -0.27 -4.45 3.43
CA LYS A 94 -0.50 -4.42 1.98
C LYS A 94 0.13 -3.19 1.34
N LEU A 95 0.74 -3.38 0.17
CA LEU A 95 1.30 -2.31 -0.63
C LEU A 95 0.17 -1.47 -1.25
N LEU A 96 0.18 -0.18 -0.97
CA LEU A 96 -0.74 0.81 -1.53
C LEU A 96 -0.21 1.39 -2.85
N GLY A 97 1.10 1.66 -2.92
CA GLY A 97 1.72 2.30 -4.06
C GLY A 97 3.13 2.79 -3.75
N ALA A 98 3.61 3.75 -4.54
CA ALA A 98 4.92 4.35 -4.38
C ALA A 98 4.83 5.88 -4.37
N VAL A 99 5.72 6.52 -3.61
CA VAL A 99 5.90 7.98 -3.63
C VAL A 99 6.32 8.42 -5.03
N ALA A 100 5.66 9.44 -5.57
CA ALA A 100 5.93 9.93 -6.93
C ALA A 100 6.40 11.39 -6.92
N PHE A 101 5.56 12.32 -6.44
CA PHE A 101 5.81 13.76 -6.43
C PHE A 101 4.98 14.45 -5.34
N THR A 102 5.32 15.71 -5.05
CA THR A 102 4.57 16.59 -4.12
C THR A 102 3.69 17.55 -4.92
#